data_AF-A0A3C1P329-F1
#
_entry.id   AF-A0A3C1P329-F1
#
_cell.length_a   1.000
_cell.length_b   1.000
_cell.length_c   1.000
_cell.angle_alpha   90.00
_cell.angle_beta   90.00
_cell.angle_gamma   90.00
#
_symmetry.space_group_name_H-M   'P 1'
#
loop_
_entity.id
_entity.type
_entity.pdbx_description
1 polymer ?
#
loop_
_entity_poly.entity_id
_entity_poly.type
_entity_poly.pdbx_seq_one_letter_code
_entity_poly.pdbx_strand_id
1 'polypeptide(L)'
;MRRHLTATQATPDAPDTSWMTPSAAASGRSRQGRDRTRFALPGLRVSTATAAVAYPFLAQAPLTHKGTFLGTNMGTGAPFCYSPFELYRDGLITNPNILVAGEIGSGKTNTTCALTLRSIPLGFKVAAVDAKADWARFARAYGGSAISIGPGRGNRLNPLDVSDALLSARVDAEGNAIDPVVLAKSAQLRLLEGLIEIRLERSLQVAERTAVALALEQALTASGGSPILSDVAAALRAPDKDLAAGISRTVEEMRVAGDAARWAFDGLLSTVAKDLFDGPSTTRFDSTAPIVAIDLSDLYNDNANLSIAFTCASAWMEAALATPGNGQRFAVYDEAWRVLAHAHGAIDRLQQQFRLARSWG
;
A
#
# COMPACT_ATOMS: atom_id res chain seq x y z
N MET A 1 17.41 54.58 58.59
CA MET A 1 17.14 55.61 57.57
C MET A 1 16.30 54.99 56.45
N ARG A 2 14.98 55.24 56.45
CA ARG A 2 14.07 54.86 55.35
C ARG A 2 14.14 55.94 54.27
N ARG A 3 14.35 55.57 53.00
CA ARG A 3 14.07 56.43 51.84
C ARG A 3 12.85 55.88 51.11
N HIS A 4 11.78 56.67 51.08
CA HIS A 4 10.58 56.42 50.29
C HIS A 4 10.91 56.58 48.80
N LEU A 5 10.57 55.55 48.00
CA LEU A 5 10.43 55.68 46.55
C LEU A 5 8.96 55.95 46.26
N THR A 6 8.65 57.19 45.91
CA THR A 6 7.35 57.60 45.37
C THR A 6 7.25 57.10 43.93
N ALA A 7 6.46 56.04 43.72
CA ALA A 7 6.04 55.63 42.38
C ALA A 7 4.92 56.57 41.92
N THR A 8 5.22 57.45 40.98
CA THR A 8 4.22 58.25 40.29
C THR A 8 3.47 57.31 39.33
N GLN A 9 2.26 56.88 39.69
CA GLN A 9 1.36 56.22 38.76
C GLN A 9 0.98 57.23 37.68
N ALA A 10 1.50 57.04 36.47
CA ALA A 10 0.97 57.71 35.29
C ALA A 10 -0.43 57.12 35.02
N THR A 11 -1.46 57.94 35.17
CA THR A 11 -2.80 57.64 34.65
C THR A 11 -2.70 57.38 33.15
N PRO A 12 -3.33 56.32 32.60
CA PRO A 12 -3.33 56.11 31.17
C PRO A 12 -3.99 57.31 30.50
N ASP A 13 -3.30 57.89 29.50
CA ASP A 13 -3.85 58.96 28.69
C ASP A 13 -5.23 58.54 28.16
N ALA A 14 -6.23 59.40 28.35
CA ALA A 14 -7.55 59.17 27.78
C ALA A 14 -7.38 58.94 26.27
N PRO A 15 -8.05 57.92 25.69
CA PRO A 15 -7.91 57.64 24.27
C PRO A 15 -8.26 58.91 23.49
N ASP A 16 -7.35 59.30 22.58
CA ASP A 16 -7.59 60.42 21.70
C ASP A 16 -8.84 60.13 20.87
N THR A 17 -9.93 60.81 21.21
CA THR A 17 -11.24 60.69 20.57
C THR A 17 -11.45 61.78 19.53
N SER A 18 -10.41 62.55 19.18
CA SER A 18 -10.48 63.62 18.17
C SER A 18 -10.90 63.12 16.79
N TRP A 19 -10.77 61.81 16.51
CA TRP A 19 -11.25 61.18 15.28
C TRP A 19 -12.75 60.85 15.29
N MET A 20 -13.40 60.85 16.46
CA MET A 20 -14.85 60.61 16.58
C MET A 20 -15.68 61.87 16.29
N THR A 21 -15.07 63.05 16.37
CA THR A 21 -15.70 64.33 16.06
C THR A 21 -15.28 64.79 14.65
N PRO A 22 -16.23 64.95 13.71
CA PRO A 22 -15.92 65.45 12.37
C PRO A 22 -15.31 66.85 12.48
N SER A 23 -14.08 67.03 11.98
CA SER A 23 -13.34 68.31 12.03
C SER A 23 -13.80 69.31 10.96
N ALA A 24 -14.68 68.91 10.06
CA ALA A 24 -15.27 69.77 9.05
C ALA A 24 -16.81 69.70 9.10
N ALA A 25 -17.46 70.86 9.04
CA ALA A 25 -18.91 70.91 8.87
C ALA A 25 -19.30 70.22 7.56
N ALA A 26 -20.30 69.35 7.60
CA ALA A 26 -20.82 68.68 6.41
C ALA A 26 -21.28 69.74 5.39
N SER A 27 -20.49 69.97 4.35
CA SER A 27 -20.85 70.89 3.27
C SER A 27 -21.78 70.16 2.31
N GLY A 28 -23.08 70.23 2.58
CA GLY A 28 -24.11 69.65 1.73
C GLY A 28 -25.51 70.11 2.11
N ARG A 29 -26.35 70.41 1.10
CA ARG A 29 -27.79 70.66 1.32
C ARG A 29 -28.46 69.37 1.81
N SER A 30 -29.45 69.49 2.70
CA SER A 30 -30.13 68.32 3.24
C SER A 30 -30.72 67.45 2.12
N ARG A 31 -30.58 66.11 2.25
CA ARG A 31 -31.08 65.07 1.34
C ARG A 31 -30.32 64.83 0.02
N GLN A 32 -29.15 65.44 -0.22
CA GLN A 32 -28.25 64.97 -1.29
C GLN A 32 -27.20 64.01 -0.72
N GLY A 33 -27.46 62.70 -0.83
CA GLY A 33 -26.57 61.62 -0.39
C GLY A 33 -25.29 61.48 -1.22
N ARG A 34 -24.49 62.54 -1.33
CA ARG A 34 -23.13 62.49 -1.88
C ARG A 34 -22.19 63.31 -1.00
N ASP A 35 -21.87 62.73 0.15
CA ASP A 35 -20.59 63.03 0.78
C ASP A 35 -19.49 62.47 -0.12
N ARG A 36 -18.59 63.35 -0.59
CA ARG A 36 -17.43 63.02 -1.43
C ARG A 36 -16.13 63.09 -0.64
N THR A 37 -16.18 63.03 0.69
CA THR A 37 -15.00 62.74 1.49
C THR A 37 -14.46 61.39 1.04
N ARG A 38 -13.39 61.41 0.23
CA ARG A 38 -12.64 60.20 -0.08
C ARG A 38 -12.10 59.74 1.25
N PHE A 39 -12.59 58.61 1.74
CA PHE A 39 -12.11 57.96 2.94
C PHE A 39 -10.65 57.54 2.70
N ALA A 40 -9.73 58.46 2.99
CA ALA A 40 -8.30 58.27 2.84
C ALA A 40 -7.76 57.88 4.22
N LEU A 41 -7.83 56.59 4.53
CA LEU A 41 -7.10 56.07 5.68
C LEU A 41 -5.60 56.07 5.37
N PRO A 42 -4.73 56.46 6.33
CA PRO A 42 -3.31 56.21 6.23
C PRO A 42 -3.08 54.72 5.92
N GLY A 43 -2.28 54.42 4.90
CA GLY A 43 -1.94 53.04 4.57
C GLY A 43 -1.28 52.37 5.77
N LEU A 44 -1.86 51.29 6.27
CA LEU A 44 -1.28 50.52 7.37
C LEU A 44 -0.05 49.76 6.85
N ARG A 45 1.16 50.20 7.19
CA ARG A 45 2.38 49.41 7.02
C ARG A 45 2.59 48.55 8.24
N VAL A 46 2.46 47.25 8.05
CA VAL A 46 2.71 46.23 9.06
C VAL A 46 3.58 45.13 8.46
N SER A 47 4.32 44.43 9.32
CA SER A 47 5.01 43.22 8.88
C SER A 47 3.99 42.16 8.43
N THR A 48 4.37 41.26 7.52
CA THR A 48 3.50 40.14 7.11
C THR A 48 3.04 39.30 8.30
N ALA A 49 3.88 39.17 9.34
CA ALA A 49 3.55 38.47 10.58
C ALA A 49 2.43 39.18 11.37
N THR A 50 2.50 40.51 11.49
CA THR A 50 1.46 41.31 12.18
C THR A 50 0.17 41.37 11.36
N ALA A 51 0.27 41.44 10.02
CA ALA A 51 -0.88 41.41 9.13
C ALA A 51 -1.65 40.08 9.22
N ALA A 52 -0.94 38.96 9.39
CA ALA A 52 -1.54 37.64 9.55
C ALA A 52 -2.44 37.53 10.80
N VAL A 53 -2.16 38.30 11.86
CA VAL A 53 -3.01 38.37 13.07
C VAL A 53 -4.36 39.03 12.78
N ALA A 54 -4.40 39.97 11.84
CA ALA A 54 -5.63 40.62 11.39
C ALA A 54 -6.40 39.81 10.35
N TYR A 55 -5.88 38.65 9.93
CA TYR A 55 -6.52 37.77 8.95
C TYR A 55 -7.56 36.89 9.68
N PRO A 56 -8.87 37.15 9.53
CA PRO A 56 -9.92 36.50 10.33
C PRO A 56 -10.20 35.05 9.89
N PHE A 57 -9.53 34.56 8.85
CA PHE A 57 -9.72 33.22 8.34
C PHE A 57 -8.93 32.22 9.18
N LEU A 58 -9.56 31.77 10.27
CA LEU A 58 -9.15 30.63 11.11
C LEU A 58 -9.32 29.28 10.39
N ALA A 59 -9.23 29.26 9.06
CA ALA A 59 -9.36 28.04 8.28
C ALA A 59 -8.08 27.22 8.39
N GLN A 60 -8.21 25.94 8.74
CA GLN A 60 -7.09 25.01 8.74
C GLN A 60 -6.45 24.98 7.35
N ALA A 61 -5.12 25.09 7.29
CA ALA A 61 -4.38 24.95 6.05
C ALA A 61 -4.69 23.58 5.41
N PRO A 62 -4.90 23.50 4.08
CA PRO A 62 -5.13 22.21 3.42
C PRO A 62 -3.95 21.28 3.66
N LEU A 63 -4.22 19.97 3.76
CA LEU A 63 -3.25 18.95 4.17
C LEU A 63 -1.94 19.08 3.39
N THR A 64 -2.02 19.21 2.06
CA THR A 64 -0.97 19.76 1.19
C THR A 64 -1.62 20.16 -0.17
N HIS A 65 -0.91 20.91 -1.02
CA HIS A 65 -1.28 21.09 -2.43
C HIS A 65 -0.68 20.00 -3.34
N LYS A 66 0.15 19.09 -2.80
CA LYS A 66 0.85 18.06 -3.56
C LYS A 66 0.06 16.74 -3.55
N GLY A 67 0.02 16.06 -4.69
CA GLY A 67 -0.67 14.79 -4.82
C GLY A 67 -2.05 14.89 -5.46
N THR A 68 -2.87 13.88 -5.23
CA THR A 68 -4.05 13.62 -6.05
C THR A 68 -5.29 14.26 -5.46
N PHE A 69 -6.02 15.02 -6.27
CA PHE A 69 -7.29 15.62 -5.87
C PHE A 69 -8.35 14.53 -5.62
N LEU A 70 -8.86 14.48 -4.39
CA LEU A 70 -9.87 13.52 -3.96
C LEU A 70 -11.24 14.18 -3.80
N GLY A 71 -11.29 15.41 -3.31
CA GLY A 71 -12.53 16.12 -3.06
C GLY A 71 -12.28 17.49 -2.45
N THR A 72 -13.24 17.99 -1.67
CA THR A 72 -13.16 19.30 -1.02
C THR A 72 -13.25 19.15 0.49
N ASN A 73 -12.45 19.91 1.21
CA ASN A 73 -12.59 20.03 2.66
C ASN A 73 -13.93 20.72 2.98
N MET A 74 -14.80 20.08 3.75
CA MET A 74 -16.14 20.59 4.06
C MET A 74 -16.13 21.85 4.93
N GLY A 75 -15.09 22.08 5.73
CA GLY A 75 -14.98 23.25 6.61
C GLY A 75 -14.41 24.48 5.88
N THR A 76 -13.48 24.28 4.94
CA THR A 76 -12.76 25.39 4.29
C THR A 76 -13.14 25.59 2.82
N GLY A 77 -13.80 24.62 2.19
CA GLY A 77 -14.03 24.59 0.74
C GLY A 77 -12.77 24.36 -0.10
N ALA A 78 -11.60 24.25 0.53
CA ALA A 78 -10.34 24.06 -0.16
C ALA A 78 -10.26 22.66 -0.79
N PRO A 79 -9.48 22.48 -1.88
CA PRO A 79 -9.22 21.16 -2.44
C PRO A 79 -8.53 20.26 -1.41
N PHE A 80 -9.01 19.03 -1.30
CA PHE A 80 -8.37 17.95 -0.55
C PHE A 80 -7.55 17.10 -1.52
N CYS A 81 -6.24 17.34 -1.52
CA CYS A 81 -5.25 16.56 -2.25
C CYS A 81 -4.49 15.64 -1.31
N TYR A 82 -4.23 14.42 -1.75
CA TYR A 82 -3.53 13.41 -0.96
C TYR A 82 -2.58 12.60 -1.85
N SER A 83 -1.34 12.44 -1.40
CA SER A 83 -0.41 11.46 -1.94
C SER A 83 0.39 10.85 -0.78
N PRO A 84 0.29 9.53 -0.54
CA PRO A 84 1.05 8.89 0.54
C PRO A 84 2.55 9.00 0.30
N PHE A 85 2.98 8.97 -0.96
CA PHE A 85 4.39 9.08 -1.36
C PHE A 85 4.99 10.44 -1.01
N GLU A 86 4.25 11.51 -1.31
CA GLU A 86 4.68 12.89 -1.03
C GLU A 86 4.72 13.14 0.48
N LEU A 87 3.69 12.69 1.21
CA LEU A 87 3.64 12.82 2.67
C LEU A 87 4.75 12.03 3.36
N TYR A 88 5.08 10.84 2.84
CA TYR A 88 6.17 10.01 3.36
C TYR A 88 7.52 10.66 3.10
N ARG A 89 7.76 11.15 1.87
CA ARG A 89 8.99 11.87 1.50
C ARG A 89 9.20 13.14 2.33
N ASP A 90 8.12 13.88 2.59
CA ASP A 90 8.15 15.12 3.37
C ASP A 90 8.18 14.85 4.90
N GLY A 91 8.23 13.58 5.33
CA GLY A 91 8.38 13.18 6.74
C GLY A 91 7.12 13.35 7.60
N LEU A 92 5.95 13.59 6.98
CA LEU A 92 4.68 13.82 7.68
C LEU A 92 3.98 12.52 8.10
N ILE A 93 4.30 11.41 7.43
CA ILE A 93 3.87 10.06 7.80
C ILE A 93 5.06 9.12 7.85
N THR A 94 4.95 8.07 8.65
CA THR A 94 6.02 7.07 8.81
C THR A 94 5.82 5.83 7.93
N ASN A 95 4.69 5.73 7.23
CA ASN A 95 4.37 4.64 6.32
C ASN A 95 3.36 5.10 5.25
N PRO A 96 3.60 4.83 3.95
CA PRO A 96 2.67 5.18 2.87
C PRO A 96 1.44 4.27 2.73
N ASN A 97 1.27 3.23 3.56
CA ASN A 97 0.13 2.31 3.47
C ASN A 97 -1.21 3.00 3.76
N ILE A 98 -2.25 2.57 3.04
CA ILE A 98 -3.61 3.11 3.14
C ILE A 98 -4.59 1.96 3.40
N LEU A 99 -5.48 2.16 4.36
CA LEU A 99 -6.65 1.32 4.59
C LEU A 99 -7.91 2.08 4.17
N VAL A 100 -8.67 1.52 3.23
CA VAL A 100 -9.99 2.05 2.83
C VAL A 100 -11.06 1.12 3.37
N ALA A 101 -11.83 1.58 4.36
CA ALA A 101 -12.87 0.81 5.04
C ALA A 101 -14.21 1.56 5.04
N GLY A 102 -15.30 0.81 5.14
CA GLY A 102 -16.67 1.32 5.10
C GLY A 102 -17.68 0.24 4.70
N GLU A 103 -18.95 0.50 4.93
CA GLU A 103 -20.04 -0.43 4.61
C GLU A 103 -20.24 -0.60 3.10
N ILE A 104 -21.04 -1.59 2.70
CA ILE A 104 -21.43 -1.77 1.29
C ILE A 104 -22.14 -0.50 0.82
N GLY A 105 -21.74 0.02 -0.35
CA GLY A 105 -22.30 1.28 -0.90
C GLY A 105 -21.67 2.57 -0.38
N SER A 106 -20.71 2.53 0.55
CA SER A 106 -20.08 3.74 1.11
C SER A 106 -19.09 4.45 0.16
N GLY A 107 -18.93 3.96 -1.08
CA GLY A 107 -18.01 4.53 -2.06
C GLY A 107 -16.54 4.13 -1.92
N LYS A 108 -16.20 3.05 -1.19
CA LYS A 108 -14.81 2.56 -1.04
C LYS A 108 -14.08 2.44 -2.37
N THR A 109 -14.64 1.67 -3.31
CA THR A 109 -14.06 1.44 -4.64
C THR A 109 -13.91 2.75 -5.41
N ASN A 110 -14.92 3.64 -5.36
CA ASN A 110 -14.84 4.96 -5.98
C ASN A 110 -13.70 5.82 -5.41
N THR A 111 -13.53 5.84 -4.08
CA THR A 111 -12.44 6.58 -3.42
C THR A 111 -11.08 5.99 -3.79
N THR A 112 -10.93 4.67 -3.79
CA THR A 112 -9.68 4.00 -4.20
C THR A 112 -9.38 4.27 -5.67
N CYS A 113 -10.37 4.21 -6.55
CA CYS A 113 -10.22 4.56 -7.98
C CYS A 113 -9.85 6.02 -8.17
N ALA A 114 -10.51 6.95 -7.45
CA ALA A 114 -10.21 8.37 -7.51
C ALA A 114 -8.77 8.65 -7.06
N LEU A 115 -8.31 8.01 -5.99
CA LEU A 115 -6.93 8.15 -5.52
C LEU A 115 -5.94 7.59 -6.53
N THR A 116 -6.12 6.35 -6.95
CA THR A 116 -5.09 5.63 -7.72
C THR A 116 -5.09 6.01 -9.20
N LEU A 117 -6.26 6.05 -9.86
CA LEU A 117 -6.34 6.31 -11.30
C LEU A 117 -6.01 7.77 -11.64
N ARG A 118 -6.43 8.74 -10.80
CA ARG A 118 -6.03 10.16 -10.99
C ARG A 118 -4.56 10.40 -10.66
N SER A 119 -3.89 9.48 -9.97
CA SER A 119 -2.45 9.53 -9.75
C SER A 119 -1.65 9.10 -10.99
N ILE A 120 -2.24 8.35 -11.92
CA ILE A 120 -1.54 7.87 -13.12
C ILE A 120 -0.95 9.02 -13.96
N PRO A 121 -1.71 10.08 -14.30
CA PRO A 121 -1.16 11.26 -15.00
C PRO A 121 -0.08 12.02 -14.23
N LEU A 122 0.00 11.82 -12.90
CA LEU A 122 1.04 12.43 -12.06
C LEU A 122 2.33 11.59 -12.01
N GLY A 123 2.41 10.50 -12.79
CA GLY A 123 3.60 9.65 -12.90
C GLY A 123 3.59 8.42 -11.99
N PHE A 124 2.53 8.20 -11.22
CA PHE A 124 2.36 6.98 -10.42
C PHE A 124 1.80 5.84 -11.29
N LYS A 125 2.03 4.60 -10.88
CA LYS A 125 1.44 3.42 -11.53
C LYS A 125 0.54 2.65 -10.58
N VAL A 126 -0.25 1.71 -11.10
CA VAL A 126 -1.16 0.87 -10.31
C VAL A 126 -0.89 -0.60 -10.59
N ALA A 127 -0.88 -1.42 -9.55
CA ALA A 127 -0.92 -2.88 -9.65
C ALA A 127 -2.03 -3.37 -8.74
N ALA A 128 -2.99 -4.13 -9.26
CA ALA A 128 -4.18 -4.53 -8.51
C ALA A 128 -4.41 -6.04 -8.57
N VAL A 129 -4.76 -6.64 -7.43
CA VAL A 129 -5.40 -7.96 -7.35
C VAL A 129 -6.89 -7.73 -7.16
N ASP A 130 -7.68 -8.24 -8.10
CA ASP A 130 -9.06 -7.84 -8.31
C ASP A 130 -9.99 -9.05 -8.23
N ALA A 131 -10.85 -9.07 -7.22
CA ALA A 131 -11.85 -10.11 -7.06
C ALA A 131 -13.12 -9.87 -7.92
N LYS A 132 -13.38 -8.64 -8.39
CA LYS A 132 -14.66 -8.25 -9.00
C LYS A 132 -14.55 -7.77 -10.46
N ALA A 133 -13.36 -7.84 -11.06
CA ALA A 133 -13.03 -7.37 -12.42
C ALA A 133 -13.17 -5.85 -12.64
N ASP A 134 -13.28 -5.04 -11.58
CA ASP A 134 -13.33 -3.58 -11.67
C ASP A 134 -12.01 -2.98 -12.18
N TRP A 135 -10.88 -3.45 -11.65
CA TRP A 135 -9.54 -3.01 -12.02
C TRP A 135 -9.12 -3.51 -13.39
N ALA A 136 -9.55 -4.71 -13.79
CA ALA A 136 -9.29 -5.23 -15.12
C ALA A 136 -9.97 -4.40 -16.22
N ARG A 137 -11.12 -3.77 -15.93
CA ARG A 137 -11.74 -2.77 -16.81
C ARG A 137 -10.87 -1.52 -16.92
N PHE A 138 -10.39 -1.00 -15.80
CA PHE A 138 -9.53 0.19 -15.80
C PHE A 138 -8.18 -0.07 -16.48
N ALA A 139 -7.60 -1.25 -16.29
CA ALA A 139 -6.37 -1.66 -16.95
C ALA A 139 -6.49 -1.53 -18.48
N ARG A 140 -7.57 -2.08 -19.05
CA ARG A 140 -7.86 -1.97 -20.48
C ARG A 140 -8.10 -0.53 -20.93
N ALA A 141 -8.83 0.27 -20.14
CA ALA A 141 -9.15 1.65 -20.49
C ALA A 141 -7.93 2.60 -20.48
N TYR A 142 -6.96 2.34 -19.60
CA TYR A 142 -5.74 3.15 -19.46
C TYR A 142 -4.56 2.61 -20.29
N GLY A 143 -4.81 1.66 -21.21
CA GLY A 143 -3.75 1.06 -22.04
C GLY A 143 -2.74 0.22 -21.25
N GLY A 144 -3.17 -0.34 -20.12
CA GLY A 144 -2.38 -1.25 -19.30
C GLY A 144 -2.70 -2.73 -19.55
N SER A 145 -2.32 -3.58 -18.60
CA SER A 145 -2.43 -5.04 -18.73
C SER A 145 -3.48 -5.63 -17.78
N ALA A 146 -4.42 -6.40 -18.34
CA ALA A 146 -5.39 -7.18 -17.56
C ALA A 146 -5.07 -8.67 -17.71
N ILE A 147 -4.61 -9.29 -16.63
CA ILE A 147 -4.25 -10.71 -16.56
C ILE A 147 -5.41 -11.44 -15.90
N SER A 148 -6.16 -12.21 -16.68
CA SER A 148 -7.26 -13.00 -16.10
C SER A 148 -6.81 -14.39 -15.73
N ILE A 149 -7.06 -14.78 -14.47
CA ILE A 149 -6.74 -16.08 -13.90
C ILE A 149 -8.04 -16.76 -13.47
N GLY A 150 -8.40 -17.83 -14.18
CA GLY A 150 -9.63 -18.56 -13.95
C GLY A 150 -9.69 -19.83 -14.79
N PRO A 151 -10.54 -20.80 -14.41
CA PRO A 151 -10.68 -22.05 -15.15
C PRO A 151 -10.96 -21.78 -16.63
N GLY A 152 -10.21 -22.43 -17.53
CA GLY A 152 -10.39 -22.30 -18.97
C GLY A 152 -9.89 -20.98 -19.60
N ARG A 153 -9.32 -20.04 -18.83
CA ARG A 153 -8.75 -18.78 -19.36
C ARG A 153 -7.37 -18.96 -20.02
N GLY A 154 -6.73 -20.12 -19.85
CA GLY A 154 -5.42 -20.44 -20.45
C GLY A 154 -4.21 -19.78 -19.78
N ASN A 155 -4.41 -18.76 -18.96
CA ASN A 155 -3.34 -18.15 -18.19
C ASN A 155 -3.03 -18.94 -16.91
N ARG A 156 -1.73 -19.06 -16.62
CA ARG A 156 -1.19 -19.67 -15.40
C ARG A 156 -0.15 -18.73 -14.81
N LEU A 157 -0.07 -18.68 -13.48
CA LEU A 157 0.96 -17.95 -12.73
C LEU A 157 1.70 -18.94 -11.85
N ASN A 158 3.02 -19.07 -12.00
CA ASN A 158 3.80 -19.76 -10.99
C ASN A 158 3.98 -18.80 -9.79
N PRO A 159 3.39 -19.07 -8.62
CA PRO A 159 3.52 -18.17 -7.49
C PRO A 159 4.93 -18.23 -6.87
N LEU A 160 5.73 -19.26 -7.21
CA LEU A 160 7.13 -19.39 -6.82
C LEU A 160 8.10 -18.67 -7.77
N ASP A 161 7.62 -18.07 -8.86
CA ASP A 161 8.49 -17.29 -9.73
C ASP A 161 9.09 -16.09 -8.98
N VAL A 162 10.38 -15.89 -9.19
CA VAL A 162 11.13 -14.77 -8.63
C VAL A 162 11.40 -13.78 -9.77
N SER A 163 11.18 -12.49 -9.54
CA SER A 163 11.55 -11.49 -10.53
C SER A 163 13.07 -11.34 -10.61
N ASP A 164 13.60 -11.07 -11.81
CA ASP A 164 15.02 -10.76 -12.05
C ASP A 164 15.53 -9.67 -11.10
N ALA A 165 14.63 -8.81 -10.66
CA ALA A 165 14.98 -7.68 -9.83
C ALA A 165 14.94 -7.98 -8.33
N LEU A 166 14.22 -9.01 -7.89
CA LEU A 166 14.44 -9.58 -6.56
C LEU A 166 15.78 -10.33 -6.52
N LEU A 167 16.24 -10.83 -7.67
CA LEU A 167 17.57 -11.42 -7.86
C LEU A 167 18.70 -10.38 -8.02
N SER A 168 18.38 -9.08 -8.07
CA SER A 168 19.38 -8.01 -8.17
C SER A 168 20.02 -7.68 -6.82
N ALA A 169 21.29 -7.29 -6.85
CA ALA A 169 22.05 -6.93 -5.65
C ALA A 169 21.37 -5.77 -4.90
N ARG A 170 21.20 -5.93 -3.59
CA ARG A 170 20.66 -4.89 -2.70
C ARG A 170 21.59 -4.64 -1.53
N VAL A 171 21.44 -3.47 -0.93
CA VAL A 171 22.06 -3.13 0.35
C VAL A 171 20.99 -2.82 1.38
N ASP A 172 21.27 -3.14 2.64
CA ASP A 172 20.44 -2.70 3.77
C ASP A 172 20.66 -1.21 4.11
N ALA A 173 20.02 -0.72 5.17
CA ALA A 173 20.13 0.67 5.58
C ALA A 173 21.55 1.05 6.04
N GLU A 174 22.33 0.05 6.46
CA GLU A 174 23.70 0.14 6.92
C GLU A 174 24.73 -0.04 5.79
N GLY A 175 24.27 -0.34 4.57
CA GLY A 175 25.10 -0.52 3.38
C GLY A 175 25.66 -1.94 3.19
N ASN A 176 25.23 -2.93 3.97
CA ASN A 176 25.65 -4.31 3.81
C ASN A 176 24.93 -4.96 2.64
N ALA A 177 25.66 -5.78 1.88
CA ALA A 177 25.07 -6.56 0.79
C ALA A 177 24.04 -7.57 1.33
N ILE A 178 22.83 -7.52 0.76
CA ILE A 178 21.77 -8.51 1.00
C ILE A 178 21.90 -9.57 -0.09
N ASP A 179 22.04 -10.83 0.31
CA ASP A 179 22.02 -11.95 -0.63
C ASP A 179 20.61 -12.08 -1.27
N PRO A 180 20.49 -11.83 -2.58
CA PRO A 180 19.20 -11.83 -3.25
C PRO A 180 18.57 -13.23 -3.35
N VAL A 181 19.39 -14.29 -3.38
CA VAL A 181 18.91 -15.68 -3.41
C VAL A 181 18.28 -16.04 -2.07
N VAL A 182 18.90 -15.62 -0.96
CA VAL A 182 18.34 -15.82 0.38
C VAL A 182 17.03 -15.05 0.55
N LEU A 183 16.95 -13.81 0.04
CA LEU A 183 15.72 -13.03 0.06
C LEU A 183 14.59 -13.70 -0.75
N ALA A 184 14.92 -14.21 -1.94
CA ALA A 184 13.98 -14.93 -2.80
C ALA A 184 13.44 -16.20 -2.13
N LYS A 185 14.34 -17.04 -1.62
CA LYS A 185 13.98 -18.27 -0.90
C LYS A 185 13.11 -17.97 0.31
N SER A 186 13.42 -16.89 1.04
CA SER A 186 12.62 -16.44 2.19
C SER A 186 11.20 -16.02 1.79
N ALA A 187 11.04 -15.34 0.64
CA ALA A 187 9.72 -14.96 0.12
C ALA A 187 8.90 -16.17 -0.35
N GLN A 188 9.53 -17.10 -1.08
CA GLN A 188 8.92 -18.35 -1.51
C GLN A 188 8.49 -19.21 -0.32
N LEU A 189 9.33 -19.34 0.71
CA LEU A 189 9.00 -20.10 1.91
C LEU A 189 7.79 -19.52 2.63
N ARG A 190 7.72 -18.20 2.80
CA ARG A 190 6.54 -17.52 3.39
C ARG A 190 5.26 -17.77 2.60
N LEU A 191 5.34 -17.75 1.27
CA LEU A 191 4.21 -18.06 0.42
C LEU A 191 3.76 -19.51 0.63
N LEU A 192 4.69 -20.48 0.62
CA LEU A 192 4.38 -21.90 0.85
C LEU A 192 3.75 -22.11 2.23
N GLU A 193 4.33 -21.53 3.29
CA GLU A 193 3.78 -21.56 4.64
C GLU A 193 2.36 -21.00 4.66
N GLY A 194 2.13 -19.82 4.08
CA GLY A 194 0.80 -19.20 4.01
C GLY A 194 -0.22 -20.07 3.26
N LEU A 195 0.15 -20.66 2.13
CA LEU A 195 -0.73 -21.57 1.37
C LEU A 195 -1.10 -22.82 2.16
N ILE A 196 -0.13 -23.40 2.87
CA ILE A 196 -0.37 -24.58 3.71
C ILE A 196 -1.25 -24.19 4.91
N GLU A 197 -0.96 -23.09 5.61
CA GLU A 197 -1.74 -22.63 6.76
C GLU A 197 -3.19 -22.28 6.38
N ILE A 198 -3.42 -21.74 5.16
CA ILE A 198 -4.77 -21.56 4.60
C ILE A 198 -5.51 -22.90 4.50
N ARG A 199 -4.85 -23.95 4.00
CA ARG A 199 -5.48 -25.27 3.82
C ARG A 199 -5.64 -26.05 5.12
N LEU A 200 -4.70 -25.88 6.06
CA LEU A 200 -4.75 -26.53 7.37
C LEU A 200 -5.66 -25.79 8.36
N GLU A 201 -6.02 -24.54 8.08
CA GLU A 201 -6.77 -23.64 8.97
C GLU A 201 -6.09 -23.45 10.34
N ARG A 202 -4.77 -23.58 10.39
CA ARG A 202 -3.93 -23.38 11.57
C ARG A 202 -2.51 -23.01 11.18
N SER A 203 -1.76 -22.48 12.13
CA SER A 203 -0.33 -22.25 11.95
C SER A 203 0.45 -23.56 11.84
N LEU A 204 1.56 -23.50 11.09
CA LEU A 204 2.51 -24.59 10.96
C LEU A 204 3.37 -24.73 12.22
N GLN A 205 3.59 -25.98 12.63
CA GLN A 205 4.52 -26.36 13.68
C GLN A 205 5.98 -26.23 13.19
N VAL A 206 6.92 -26.13 14.12
CA VAL A 206 8.36 -25.99 13.82
C VAL A 206 8.88 -27.12 12.92
N ALA A 207 8.47 -28.37 13.17
CA ALA A 207 8.87 -29.51 12.37
C ALA A 207 8.33 -29.42 10.93
N GLU A 208 7.07 -28.99 10.78
CA GLU A 208 6.42 -28.82 9.47
C GLU A 208 7.11 -27.70 8.67
N ARG A 209 7.41 -26.56 9.30
CA ARG A 209 8.17 -25.45 8.67
C ARG A 209 9.54 -25.91 8.20
N THR A 210 10.23 -26.72 9.01
CA THR A 210 11.54 -27.28 8.66
C THR A 210 11.43 -28.20 7.44
N ALA A 211 10.41 -29.06 7.39
CA ALA A 211 10.17 -29.94 6.24
C ALA A 211 9.87 -29.16 4.96
N VAL A 212 9.06 -28.09 5.04
CA VAL A 212 8.74 -27.23 3.90
C VAL A 212 9.98 -26.48 3.41
N ALA A 213 10.82 -25.96 4.31
CA ALA A 213 12.07 -25.28 3.94
C ALA A 213 13.03 -26.20 3.18
N LEU A 214 13.18 -27.44 3.65
CA LEU A 214 14.03 -28.45 3.01
C LEU A 214 13.44 -28.91 1.66
N ALA A 215 12.13 -29.09 1.59
CA ALA A 215 11.44 -29.43 0.35
C ALA A 215 11.58 -28.33 -0.72
N LEU A 216 11.49 -27.05 -0.34
CA LEU A 216 11.74 -25.93 -1.24
C LEU A 216 13.19 -25.93 -1.75
N GLU A 217 14.17 -26.21 -0.88
CA GLU A 217 15.58 -26.29 -1.27
C GLU A 217 15.86 -27.41 -2.27
N GLN A 218 15.28 -28.59 -2.02
CA GLN A 218 15.33 -29.71 -2.95
C GLN A 218 14.67 -29.35 -4.29
N ALA A 219 13.49 -28.74 -4.27
CA ALA A 219 12.76 -28.32 -5.46
C ALA A 219 13.53 -27.27 -6.27
N LEU A 220 14.11 -26.26 -5.62
CA LEU A 220 14.96 -25.25 -6.26
C LEU A 220 16.17 -25.89 -6.95
N THR A 221 16.83 -26.84 -6.28
CA THR A 221 18.00 -27.55 -6.83
C THR A 221 17.62 -28.38 -8.05
N ALA A 222 16.53 -29.14 -7.97
CA ALA A 222 16.08 -30.02 -9.06
C ALA A 222 15.57 -29.25 -10.29
N SER A 223 14.95 -28.08 -10.09
CA SER A 223 14.37 -27.24 -11.15
C SER A 223 15.33 -26.22 -11.76
N GLY A 224 16.57 -26.12 -11.26
CA GLY A 224 17.50 -25.08 -11.68
C GLY A 224 17.08 -23.66 -11.25
N GLY A 225 16.35 -23.54 -10.14
CA GLY A 225 15.95 -22.27 -9.54
C GLY A 225 14.54 -21.77 -9.88
N SER A 226 13.74 -22.54 -10.63
CA SER A 226 12.36 -22.17 -10.98
C SER A 226 11.37 -23.30 -10.66
N PRO A 227 11.18 -23.63 -9.36
CA PRO A 227 10.31 -24.70 -8.95
C PRO A 227 8.83 -24.33 -9.13
N ILE A 228 8.00 -25.35 -9.29
CA ILE A 228 6.53 -25.24 -9.21
C ILE A 228 6.02 -25.90 -7.93
N LEU A 229 4.73 -25.72 -7.62
CA LEU A 229 4.13 -26.28 -6.40
C LEU A 229 4.25 -27.81 -6.34
N SER A 230 4.11 -28.49 -7.49
CA SER A 230 4.29 -29.95 -7.61
C SER A 230 5.71 -30.42 -7.28
N ASP A 231 6.74 -29.61 -7.55
CA ASP A 231 8.12 -29.98 -7.20
C ASP A 231 8.30 -30.00 -5.68
N VAL A 232 7.74 -29.01 -4.98
CA VAL A 232 7.74 -28.96 -3.51
C VAL A 232 6.92 -30.10 -2.92
N ALA A 233 5.76 -30.40 -3.50
CA ALA A 233 4.93 -31.54 -3.07
C ALA A 233 5.65 -32.88 -3.27
N ALA A 234 6.39 -33.04 -4.36
CA ALA A 234 7.22 -34.22 -4.62
C ALA A 234 8.36 -34.34 -3.59
N ALA A 235 9.04 -33.23 -3.28
CA ALA A 235 10.10 -33.19 -2.28
C ALA A 235 9.60 -33.50 -0.86
N LEU A 236 8.38 -33.06 -0.48
CA LEU A 236 7.75 -33.47 0.79
C LEU A 236 7.43 -34.96 0.84
N ARG A 237 7.13 -35.59 -0.30
CA ARG A 237 6.83 -37.03 -0.40
C ARG A 237 8.09 -37.88 -0.37
N ALA A 238 9.17 -37.40 -0.97
CA ALA A 238 10.47 -38.07 -1.03
C ALA A 238 11.58 -37.08 -0.64
N PRO A 239 11.77 -36.81 0.66
CA PRO A 239 12.81 -35.91 1.14
C PRO A 239 14.20 -36.39 0.73
N ASP A 240 15.04 -35.45 0.30
CA ASP A 240 16.43 -35.74 -0.04
C ASP A 240 17.23 -36.19 1.18
N LYS A 241 18.03 -37.24 0.99
CA LYS A 241 18.80 -37.89 2.06
C LYS A 241 19.91 -36.99 2.59
N ASP A 242 20.60 -36.27 1.70
CA ASP A 242 21.78 -35.49 2.05
C ASP A 242 21.35 -34.17 2.73
N LEU A 243 20.29 -33.54 2.24
CA LEU A 243 19.68 -32.39 2.92
C LEU A 243 19.17 -32.75 4.32
N ALA A 244 18.50 -33.91 4.47
CA ALA A 244 18.01 -34.36 5.78
C ALA A 244 19.18 -34.62 6.75
N ALA A 245 20.23 -35.30 6.28
CA ALA A 245 21.43 -35.56 7.06
C ALA A 245 22.14 -34.26 7.49
N GLY A 246 22.12 -33.23 6.64
CA GLY A 246 22.67 -31.90 6.93
C GLY A 246 22.08 -31.22 8.17
N ILE A 247 20.86 -31.58 8.57
CA ILE A 247 20.21 -31.10 9.80
C ILE A 247 20.08 -32.19 10.88
N SER A 248 20.91 -33.24 10.79
CA SER A 248 20.90 -34.40 11.70
C SER A 248 19.54 -35.11 11.76
N ARG A 249 18.86 -35.25 10.62
CA ARG A 249 17.57 -35.97 10.49
C ARG A 249 17.64 -37.09 9.47
N THR A 250 16.78 -38.07 9.64
CA THR A 250 16.53 -39.14 8.68
C THR A 250 15.44 -38.75 7.69
N VAL A 251 15.41 -39.40 6.52
CA VAL A 251 14.35 -39.22 5.52
C VAL A 251 12.96 -39.52 6.12
N GLU A 252 12.86 -40.55 6.98
CA GLU A 252 11.59 -40.91 7.61
C GLU A 252 11.11 -39.87 8.61
N GLU A 253 11.99 -39.32 9.44
CA GLU A 253 11.64 -38.19 10.33
C GLU A 253 11.15 -36.99 9.53
N MET A 254 11.79 -36.67 8.40
CA MET A 254 11.36 -35.57 7.53
C MET A 254 10.03 -35.86 6.85
N ARG A 255 9.78 -37.10 6.41
CA ARG A 255 8.50 -37.52 5.84
C ARG A 255 7.37 -37.39 6.84
N VAL A 256 7.60 -37.79 8.10
CA VAL A 256 6.62 -37.65 9.19
C VAL A 256 6.40 -36.18 9.53
N ALA A 257 7.45 -35.37 9.63
CA ALA A 257 7.36 -33.94 9.90
C ALA A 257 6.61 -33.17 8.80
N GLY A 258 6.73 -33.60 7.54
CA GLY A 258 6.10 -32.96 6.39
C GLY A 258 4.70 -33.48 6.02
N ASP A 259 4.16 -34.49 6.72
CA ASP A 259 2.97 -35.21 6.25
C ASP A 259 1.71 -34.32 6.18
N ALA A 260 1.50 -33.45 7.18
CA ALA A 260 0.38 -32.51 7.16
C ALA A 260 0.51 -31.49 6.00
N ALA A 261 1.71 -30.97 5.75
CA ALA A 261 1.97 -30.08 4.62
C ALA A 261 1.75 -30.80 3.28
N ARG A 262 2.13 -32.08 3.19
CA ARG A 262 1.86 -32.94 2.03
C ARG A 262 0.37 -33.11 1.79
N TRP A 263 -0.43 -33.41 2.82
CA TRP A 263 -1.88 -33.47 2.72
C TRP A 263 -2.49 -32.14 2.26
N ALA A 264 -2.00 -31.01 2.78
CA ALA A 264 -2.44 -29.69 2.35
C ALA A 264 -2.14 -29.44 0.86
N PHE A 265 -0.95 -29.80 0.37
CA PHE A 265 -0.60 -29.69 -1.06
C PHE A 265 -1.35 -30.66 -1.95
N ASP A 266 -1.49 -31.92 -1.57
CA ASP A 266 -2.29 -32.91 -2.32
C ASP A 266 -3.76 -32.41 -2.42
N GLY A 267 -4.29 -31.82 -1.34
CA GLY A 267 -5.60 -31.17 -1.30
C GLY A 267 -5.69 -29.85 -2.07
N LEU A 268 -4.57 -29.16 -2.30
CA LEU A 268 -4.50 -27.93 -3.11
C LEU A 268 -4.45 -28.28 -4.61
N LEU A 269 -3.58 -29.22 -4.95
CA LEU A 269 -3.30 -29.68 -6.31
C LEU A 269 -4.38 -30.64 -6.85
N SER A 270 -5.39 -30.97 -6.06
CA SER A 270 -6.60 -31.67 -6.51
C SER A 270 -7.74 -30.73 -6.91
N THR A 271 -7.57 -29.40 -6.76
CA THR A 271 -8.56 -28.40 -7.17
C THR A 271 -8.12 -27.62 -8.42
N VAL A 272 -8.91 -26.61 -8.79
CA VAL A 272 -8.57 -25.63 -9.84
C VAL A 272 -7.20 -24.97 -9.62
N ALA A 273 -6.69 -24.93 -8.38
CA ALA A 273 -5.39 -24.33 -8.08
C ALA A 273 -4.24 -24.99 -8.84
N LYS A 274 -4.34 -26.30 -9.14
CA LYS A 274 -3.36 -26.98 -10.00
C LYS A 274 -3.29 -26.35 -11.39
N ASP A 275 -4.43 -26.09 -12.02
CA ASP A 275 -4.45 -25.55 -13.37
C ASP A 275 -4.03 -24.07 -13.43
N LEU A 276 -4.23 -23.33 -12.33
CA LEU A 276 -3.94 -21.91 -12.28
C LEU A 276 -2.54 -21.57 -11.77
N PHE A 277 -1.98 -22.41 -10.89
CA PHE A 277 -0.76 -22.07 -10.13
C PHE A 277 0.35 -23.12 -10.14
N ASP A 278 0.15 -24.29 -10.75
CA ASP A 278 1.15 -25.37 -10.74
C ASP A 278 1.76 -25.59 -12.13
N GLY A 279 2.71 -24.73 -12.51
CA GLY A 279 3.38 -24.76 -13.81
C GLY A 279 4.00 -23.41 -14.13
N PRO A 280 4.84 -23.30 -15.17
CA PRO A 280 5.49 -22.05 -15.54
C PRO A 280 4.46 -20.93 -15.81
N SER A 281 4.80 -19.70 -15.40
CA SER A 281 3.96 -18.53 -15.72
C SER A 281 3.82 -18.36 -17.24
N THR A 282 2.59 -18.23 -17.73
CA THR A 282 2.30 -18.00 -19.16
C THR A 282 2.28 -16.53 -19.53
N THR A 283 2.38 -15.65 -18.53
CA THR A 283 2.35 -14.20 -18.69
C THR A 283 3.46 -13.57 -17.85
N ARG A 284 3.81 -12.34 -18.17
CA ARG A 284 4.82 -11.55 -17.44
C ARG A 284 4.19 -10.26 -16.96
N PHE A 285 4.66 -9.79 -15.81
CA PHE A 285 4.25 -8.49 -15.30
C PHE A 285 4.85 -7.37 -16.16
N ASP A 286 4.01 -6.62 -16.86
CA ASP A 286 4.46 -5.45 -17.60
C ASP A 286 4.73 -4.29 -16.63
N SER A 287 6.00 -4.09 -16.31
CA SER A 287 6.43 -3.02 -15.43
C SER A 287 6.27 -1.61 -16.01
N THR A 288 6.16 -1.50 -17.33
CA THR A 288 6.07 -0.22 -18.03
C THR A 288 4.63 0.28 -18.08
N ALA A 289 3.66 -0.63 -18.03
CA ALA A 289 2.24 -0.32 -18.04
C ALA A 289 1.85 0.66 -16.91
N PRO A 290 0.94 1.61 -17.18
CA PRO A 290 0.41 2.52 -16.17
C PRO A 290 -0.42 1.78 -15.11
N ILE A 291 -1.06 0.68 -15.50
CA ILE A 291 -1.87 -0.17 -14.65
C ILE A 291 -1.75 -1.64 -15.05
N VAL A 292 -1.53 -2.51 -14.07
CA VAL A 292 -1.61 -3.98 -14.22
C VAL A 292 -2.67 -4.49 -13.27
N ALA A 293 -3.62 -5.28 -13.75
CA ALA A 293 -4.68 -5.86 -12.92
C ALA A 293 -4.72 -7.38 -13.10
N ILE A 294 -4.71 -8.12 -11.99
CA ILE A 294 -4.92 -9.57 -11.97
C ILE A 294 -6.38 -9.82 -11.60
N ASP A 295 -7.15 -10.28 -12.58
CA ASP A 295 -8.59 -10.57 -12.48
C ASP A 295 -8.83 -12.00 -12.00
N LEU A 296 -9.42 -12.12 -10.81
CA LEU A 296 -9.80 -13.36 -10.15
C LEU A 296 -11.33 -13.54 -10.09
N SER A 297 -12.10 -12.77 -10.88
CA SER A 297 -13.57 -12.74 -10.80
C SER A 297 -14.25 -14.08 -11.08
N ASP A 298 -13.63 -14.96 -11.86
CA ASP A 298 -14.15 -16.32 -12.11
C ASP A 298 -14.20 -17.18 -10.83
N LEU A 299 -13.36 -16.86 -9.84
CA LEU A 299 -13.30 -17.56 -8.56
C LEU A 299 -14.13 -16.86 -7.49
N TYR A 300 -14.84 -15.77 -7.83
CA TYR A 300 -15.48 -14.91 -6.83
C TYR A 300 -16.48 -15.63 -5.93
N ASN A 301 -17.16 -16.69 -6.42
CA ASN A 301 -18.15 -17.44 -5.64
C ASN A 301 -17.56 -18.61 -4.83
N ASP A 302 -16.27 -18.90 -4.96
CA ASP A 302 -15.57 -19.97 -4.25
C ASP A 302 -14.55 -19.38 -3.28
N ASN A 303 -14.94 -19.21 -2.01
CA ASN A 303 -14.10 -18.56 -1.00
C ASN A 303 -12.73 -19.23 -0.81
N ALA A 304 -12.68 -20.57 -0.88
CA ALA A 304 -11.46 -21.31 -0.64
C ALA A 304 -10.48 -21.10 -1.81
N ASN A 305 -10.94 -21.33 -3.04
CA ASN A 305 -10.10 -21.15 -4.23
C ASN A 305 -9.76 -19.67 -4.47
N LEU A 306 -10.65 -18.73 -4.14
CA LEU A 306 -10.35 -17.31 -4.18
C LEU A 306 -9.24 -16.93 -3.20
N SER A 307 -9.25 -17.45 -1.97
CA SER A 307 -8.21 -17.13 -0.97
C SER A 307 -6.83 -17.61 -1.39
N ILE A 308 -6.77 -18.81 -1.96
CA ILE A 308 -5.55 -19.37 -2.57
C ILE A 308 -5.11 -18.50 -3.74
N ALA A 309 -6.02 -18.24 -4.69
CA ALA A 309 -5.71 -17.49 -5.90
C ALA A 309 -5.25 -16.07 -5.59
N PHE A 310 -5.90 -15.41 -4.63
CA PHE A 310 -5.51 -14.09 -4.16
C PHE A 310 -4.13 -14.12 -3.52
N THR A 311 -3.82 -15.13 -2.71
CA THR A 311 -2.51 -15.31 -2.08
C THR A 311 -1.41 -15.50 -3.14
N CYS A 312 -1.63 -16.40 -4.10
CA CYS A 312 -0.70 -16.64 -5.22
C CYS A 312 -0.53 -15.41 -6.11
N ALA A 313 -1.62 -14.77 -6.53
CA ALA A 313 -1.60 -13.59 -7.39
C ALA A 313 -0.92 -12.40 -6.70
N SER A 314 -1.19 -12.21 -5.39
CA SER A 314 -0.53 -11.17 -4.59
C SER A 314 0.97 -11.43 -4.52
N ALA A 315 1.40 -12.64 -4.20
CA ALA A 315 2.83 -12.98 -4.12
C ALA A 315 3.56 -12.79 -5.47
N TRP A 316 2.94 -13.22 -6.57
CA TRP A 316 3.49 -13.02 -7.91
C TRP A 316 3.58 -11.54 -8.28
N MET A 317 2.53 -10.75 -7.98
CA MET A 317 2.53 -9.30 -8.19
C MET A 317 3.60 -8.62 -7.35
N GLU A 318 3.71 -8.96 -6.07
CA GLU A 318 4.70 -8.43 -5.13
C GLU A 318 6.13 -8.72 -5.59
N ALA A 319 6.40 -9.95 -6.03
CA ALA A 319 7.70 -10.33 -6.59
C ALA A 319 8.05 -9.44 -7.80
N ALA A 320 7.09 -9.16 -8.69
CA ALA A 320 7.31 -8.25 -9.81
C ALA A 320 7.49 -6.78 -9.39
N LEU A 321 6.75 -6.32 -8.37
CA LEU A 321 6.82 -4.96 -7.85
C LEU A 321 8.13 -4.65 -7.15
N ALA A 322 8.79 -5.65 -6.57
CA ALA A 322 10.08 -5.48 -5.91
C ALA A 322 11.17 -4.89 -6.84
N THR A 323 10.95 -4.81 -8.15
CA THR A 323 11.95 -4.35 -9.12
C THR A 323 12.42 -2.90 -8.92
N PRO A 324 13.71 -2.63 -8.65
CA PRO A 324 14.22 -1.27 -8.53
C PRO A 324 14.04 -0.47 -9.83
N GLY A 325 13.82 0.85 -9.71
CA GLY A 325 13.78 1.77 -10.84
C GLY A 325 12.48 1.79 -11.65
N ASN A 326 11.47 1.05 -11.23
CA ASN A 326 10.24 0.83 -12.00
C ASN A 326 9.12 1.88 -11.77
N GLY A 327 9.43 2.94 -10.99
CA GLY A 327 8.53 4.00 -10.59
C GLY A 327 7.70 3.65 -9.34
N GLN A 328 7.11 4.67 -8.71
CA GLN A 328 6.26 4.51 -7.54
C GLN A 328 4.90 3.95 -7.94
N ARG A 329 4.42 2.91 -7.23
CA ARG A 329 3.20 2.19 -7.59
C ARG A 329 2.25 2.01 -6.41
N PHE A 330 0.97 2.18 -6.65
CA PHE A 330 -0.08 1.72 -5.74
C PHE A 330 -0.30 0.21 -5.92
N ALA A 331 0.01 -0.58 -4.90
CA ALA A 331 -0.41 -1.98 -4.81
C ALA A 331 -1.81 -2.05 -4.18
N VAL A 332 -2.83 -2.41 -4.97
CA VAL A 332 -4.22 -2.45 -4.55
C VAL A 332 -4.68 -3.89 -4.35
N TYR A 333 -5.16 -4.16 -3.15
CA TYR A 333 -5.71 -5.45 -2.73
C TYR A 333 -7.21 -5.28 -2.48
N ASP A 334 -8.03 -5.42 -3.53
CA ASP A 334 -9.47 -5.19 -3.41
C ASP A 334 -10.18 -6.41 -2.79
N GLU A 335 -11.22 -6.16 -2.00
CA GLU A 335 -11.96 -7.19 -1.25
C GLU A 335 -11.06 -8.12 -0.39
N ALA A 336 -9.89 -7.63 0.05
CA ALA A 336 -8.90 -8.41 0.80
C ALA A 336 -9.47 -9.05 2.08
N TRP A 337 -10.53 -8.46 2.69
CA TRP A 337 -11.19 -9.01 3.87
C TRP A 337 -11.71 -10.43 3.67
N ARG A 338 -12.09 -10.82 2.44
CA ARG A 338 -12.56 -12.19 2.14
C ARG A 338 -11.46 -13.23 2.32
N VAL A 339 -10.22 -12.80 2.08
CA VAL A 339 -9.02 -13.62 2.28
C VAL A 339 -8.60 -13.58 3.76
N LEU A 340 -8.70 -12.40 4.40
CA LEU A 340 -8.38 -12.23 5.82
C LEU A 340 -9.32 -13.02 6.74
N ALA A 341 -10.57 -13.24 6.34
CA ALA A 341 -11.59 -13.92 7.16
C ALA A 341 -11.33 -15.42 7.40
N HIS A 342 -10.51 -16.06 6.55
CA HIS A 342 -10.34 -17.51 6.56
C HIS A 342 -8.88 -17.96 6.69
N ALA A 343 -7.94 -17.03 6.89
CA ALA A 343 -6.52 -17.34 6.79
C ALA A 343 -5.64 -16.48 7.69
N HIS A 344 -5.38 -16.95 8.91
CA HIS A 344 -4.39 -16.33 9.81
C HIS A 344 -3.03 -16.17 9.12
N GLY A 345 -2.58 -17.17 8.35
CA GLY A 345 -1.34 -17.10 7.56
C GLY A 345 -1.36 -16.02 6.47
N ALA A 346 -2.52 -15.69 5.88
CA ALA A 346 -2.63 -14.61 4.92
C ALA A 346 -2.52 -13.22 5.58
N ILE A 347 -3.01 -13.08 6.82
CA ILE A 347 -2.86 -11.84 7.60
C ILE A 347 -1.39 -11.57 7.89
N ASP A 348 -0.66 -12.56 8.41
CA ASP A 348 0.76 -12.40 8.75
C ASP A 348 1.59 -12.05 7.52
N ARG A 349 1.29 -12.69 6.37
CA ARG A 349 1.92 -12.35 5.09
C ARG A 349 1.64 -10.90 4.68
N LEU A 350 0.37 -10.47 4.70
CA LEU A 350 -0.02 -9.10 4.34
C LEU A 350 0.59 -8.05 5.29
N GLN A 351 0.67 -8.34 6.60
CA GLN A 351 1.31 -7.46 7.57
C GLN A 351 2.81 -7.28 7.28
N GLN A 352 3.52 -8.34 6.91
CA GLN A 352 4.93 -8.24 6.54
C GLN A 352 5.11 -7.46 5.23
N GLN A 353 4.20 -7.61 4.27
CA GLN A 353 4.21 -6.81 3.04
C GLN A 353 4.04 -5.32 3.32
N PHE A 354 3.15 -4.95 4.24
CA PHE A 354 3.00 -3.57 4.70
C PHE A 354 4.28 -2.98 5.31
N ARG A 355 5.21 -3.80 5.80
CA ARG A 355 6.52 -3.33 6.26
C ARG A 355 7.49 -3.13 5.09
N LEU A 356 7.43 -4.00 4.08
CA LEU A 356 8.29 -3.94 2.88
C LEU A 356 7.93 -2.79 1.94
N ALA A 357 6.67 -2.32 1.93
CA ALA A 357 6.26 -1.16 1.12
C ALA A 357 7.15 0.08 1.32
N ARG A 358 7.80 0.23 2.48
CA ARG A 358 8.73 1.33 2.78
C ARG A 358 10.02 1.28 1.96
N SER A 359 10.50 0.09 1.59
CA SER A 359 11.80 -0.08 0.94
C SER A 359 11.72 0.00 -0.58
N TRP A 360 10.51 0.01 -1.16
CA TRP A 360 10.30 0.03 -2.61
C TRP A 360 10.02 1.45 -3.16
N GLY A 361 9.93 2.46 -2.29
CA GLY A 361 9.63 3.85 -2.64
C GLY A 361 8.15 4.13 -2.65
#